data_AF-A0A934T1J6-F1
#
_entry.id   AF-A0A934T1J6-F1
#
_cell.length_a   1.000
_cell.length_b   1.000
_cell.length_c   1.000
_cell.angle_alpha   90.00
_cell.angle_beta   90.00
_cell.angle_gamma   90.00
#
_symmetry.space_group_name_H-M   'P 1'
#
loop_
_entity.id
_entity.type
_entity.pdbx_description
1 polymer ?
#
loop_
_entity_poly.entity_id
_entity_poly.type
_entity_poly.pdbx_seq_one_letter_code
_entity_poly.pdbx_strand_id
1 'polypeptide(L)'
;MTTANERTQAVLDTREFLIALAHPRSESDVPKEIRGRAEILLRHYPSTGDMQIVGLACPIWYGMPNTGIKFDTKNMVYAIDERRGNTVFDWLVNNASWILYAIAAVTALAGAALVFILLKNIH
;
A
#
# COMPACT_ATOMS: atom_id res chain seq x y z
N MET A 1 -2.69 30.56 12.41
CA MET A 1 -2.00 29.26 12.43
C MET A 1 -2.41 28.49 11.20
N THR A 2 -1.48 27.84 10.52
CA THR A 2 -1.77 26.99 9.35
C THR A 2 -2.34 25.65 9.80
N THR A 3 -3.51 25.26 9.29
CA THR A 3 -4.13 23.97 9.62
C THR A 3 -3.46 22.80 8.88
N ALA A 4 -3.65 21.57 9.37
CA ALA A 4 -3.11 20.37 8.72
C ALA A 4 -3.65 20.21 7.27
N ASN A 5 -4.92 20.56 7.06
CA ASN A 5 -5.53 20.58 5.73
C ASN A 5 -4.89 21.65 4.83
N GLU A 6 -4.71 22.88 5.32
CA GLU A 6 -4.03 23.95 4.57
C GLU A 6 -2.60 23.56 4.19
N ARG A 7 -1.86 22.93 5.10
CA ARG A 7 -0.50 22.44 4.81
C ARG A 7 -0.50 21.40 3.70
N THR A 8 -1.49 20.50 3.70
CA THR A 8 -1.64 19.46 2.68
C THR A 8 -1.98 20.07 1.33
N GLN A 9 -2.95 20.99 1.31
CA GLN A 9 -3.32 21.70 0.07
C GLN A 9 -2.15 22.51 -0.49
N ALA A 10 -1.40 23.23 0.36
CA ALA A 10 -0.22 23.97 -0.08
C ALA A 10 0.84 23.06 -0.75
N VAL A 11 1.02 21.84 -0.25
CA VAL A 11 1.91 20.86 -0.88
C VAL A 11 1.36 20.47 -2.26
N LEU A 12 0.09 20.11 -2.36
CA LEU A 12 -0.54 19.68 -3.63
C LEU A 12 -0.58 20.81 -4.67
N ASP A 13 -0.93 22.02 -4.27
CA ASP A 13 -0.96 23.20 -5.15
C ASP A 13 0.44 23.50 -5.71
N THR A 14 1.48 23.36 -4.89
CA THR A 14 2.86 23.50 -5.35
C THR A 14 3.21 22.44 -6.38
N ARG A 15 2.73 21.20 -6.19
CA ARG A 15 2.94 20.12 -7.18
C ARG A 15 2.26 20.46 -8.52
N GLU A 16 1.02 20.92 -8.48
CA GLU A 16 0.28 21.31 -9.70
C GLU A 16 0.94 22.50 -10.39
N PHE A 17 1.44 23.47 -9.62
CA PHE A 17 2.23 24.58 -10.15
C PHE A 17 3.51 24.09 -10.85
N LEU A 18 4.24 23.13 -10.25
CA LEU A 18 5.42 22.53 -10.88
C LEU A 18 5.05 21.76 -12.16
N ILE A 19 3.90 21.08 -12.21
CA ILE A 19 3.41 20.43 -13.44
C ILE A 19 3.15 21.46 -14.53
N ALA A 20 2.48 22.57 -14.19
CA ALA A 20 2.19 23.65 -15.13
C ALA A 20 3.47 24.32 -15.66
N LEU A 21 4.52 24.43 -14.83
CA LEU A 21 5.83 24.92 -15.25
C LEU A 21 6.59 23.92 -16.13
N ALA A 22 6.52 22.62 -15.82
CA ALA A 22 7.20 21.58 -16.59
C ALA A 22 6.56 21.39 -17.98
N HIS A 23 5.22 21.43 -18.04
CA HIS A 23 4.43 21.19 -19.25
C HIS A 23 3.53 22.40 -19.56
N PRO A 24 4.11 23.56 -19.94
CA PRO A 24 3.33 24.73 -20.27
C PRO A 24 2.55 24.52 -21.57
N ARG A 25 1.50 25.30 -21.78
CA ARG A 25 0.67 25.23 -22.98
C ARG A 25 1.43 25.64 -24.24
N SER A 26 2.34 26.61 -24.13
CA SER A 26 3.29 26.97 -25.19
C SER A 26 4.71 26.92 -24.65
N GLU A 27 5.65 26.41 -25.47
CA GLU A 27 7.07 26.34 -25.12
C GLU A 27 7.73 27.73 -24.97
N SER A 28 7.09 28.79 -25.46
CA SER A 28 7.53 30.17 -25.27
C SER A 28 7.23 30.74 -23.88
N ASP A 29 6.27 30.15 -23.16
CA ASP A 29 5.73 30.76 -21.93
C ASP A 29 6.68 30.56 -20.74
N VAL A 30 7.48 29.49 -20.78
CA VAL A 30 8.39 29.12 -19.71
C VAL A 30 9.75 28.74 -20.32
N PRO A 31 10.86 29.39 -19.94
CA PRO A 31 12.20 29.07 -20.43
C PRO A 31 12.57 27.60 -20.19
N LYS A 32 13.33 27.01 -21.11
CA LYS A 32 13.71 25.57 -21.09
C LYS A 32 14.38 25.17 -19.77
N GLU A 33 15.20 26.05 -19.20
CA GLU A 33 15.90 25.86 -17.94
C GLU A 33 14.93 25.71 -16.77
N ILE A 34 13.82 26.47 -16.78
CA ILE A 34 12.80 26.42 -15.73
C ILE A 34 11.96 25.14 -15.86
N ARG A 35 11.60 24.76 -17.09
CA ARG A 35 10.89 23.49 -17.34
C ARG A 35 11.69 22.29 -16.83
N GLY A 36 12.97 22.21 -17.20
CA GLY A 36 13.85 21.12 -16.77
C GLY A 36 14.04 21.09 -15.25
N ARG A 37 14.13 22.25 -14.58
CA ARG A 37 14.17 22.30 -13.11
C ARG A 37 12.87 21.80 -12.48
N ALA A 38 11.72 22.21 -13.01
CA ALA A 38 10.42 21.76 -12.53
C ALA A 38 10.26 20.23 -12.68
N GLU A 39 10.67 19.66 -13.82
CA GLU A 39 10.70 18.20 -14.03
C GLU A 39 11.58 17.47 -13.01
N ILE A 40 12.78 17.98 -12.71
CA ILE A 40 13.67 17.39 -11.72
C ILE A 40 13.03 17.42 -10.33
N LEU A 41 12.44 18.55 -9.93
CA LEU A 41 11.78 18.68 -8.64
C LEU A 41 10.59 17.73 -8.52
N LEU A 42 9.76 17.59 -9.56
CA LEU A 42 8.60 16.70 -9.58
C LEU A 42 8.95 15.24 -9.30
N ARG A 43 10.17 14.78 -9.62
CA ARG A 43 10.60 13.40 -9.35
C ARG A 43 10.73 13.09 -7.86
N HIS A 44 10.94 14.11 -7.04
CA HIS A 44 11.12 13.98 -5.59
C HIS A 44 9.98 14.60 -4.79
N TYR A 45 9.07 15.29 -5.47
CA TYR A 45 7.96 15.97 -4.83
C TYR A 45 6.82 14.98 -4.52
N PRO A 46 6.25 14.99 -3.31
CA PRO A 46 5.22 14.02 -2.91
C PRO A 46 4.00 14.08 -3.84
N SER A 47 3.50 12.92 -4.23
CA SER A 47 2.27 12.77 -4.99
C SER A 47 1.03 12.89 -4.10
N THR A 48 -0.14 13.03 -4.72
CA THR A 48 -1.42 13.01 -4.00
C THR A 48 -1.61 11.72 -3.19
N GLY A 49 -1.14 10.58 -3.70
CA GLY A 49 -1.17 9.30 -2.98
C GLY A 49 -0.26 9.29 -1.76
N ASP A 50 0.94 9.85 -1.87
CA ASP A 50 1.86 9.98 -0.74
C ASP A 50 1.24 10.85 0.36
N MET A 51 0.58 11.95 -0.03
CA MET A 51 -0.12 12.83 0.92
C MET A 51 -1.32 12.17 1.59
N GLN A 52 -2.00 11.22 0.93
CA GLN A 52 -3.06 10.42 1.57
C GLN A 52 -2.49 9.52 2.67
N ILE A 53 -1.38 8.85 2.39
CA ILE A 53 -0.68 8.00 3.38
C ILE A 53 -0.20 8.85 4.56
N VAL A 54 0.41 10.01 4.29
CA VAL A 54 0.88 10.91 5.35
C VAL A 54 -0.28 11.49 6.17
N GLY A 55 -1.40 11.86 5.53
CA GLY A 55 -2.59 12.34 6.24
C GLY A 55 -3.22 11.28 7.15
N LEU A 56 -3.15 10.00 6.76
CA LEU A 56 -3.57 8.88 7.60
C LEU A 56 -2.59 8.58 8.74
N ALA A 57 -1.29 8.60 8.45
CA ALA A 57 -0.25 8.27 9.42
C ALA A 57 0.01 9.40 10.43
N CYS A 58 -0.20 10.66 10.04
CA CYS A 58 0.17 11.86 10.80
C CYS A 58 -0.91 12.97 10.71
N PRO A 59 -2.16 12.72 11.16
CA PRO A 59 -3.29 13.63 10.97
C PRO A 59 -3.15 15.01 11.66
N ILE A 60 -2.27 15.09 12.67
CA ILE A 60 -1.98 16.35 13.39
C ILE A 60 -1.21 17.33 12.49
N TRP A 61 -0.36 16.80 11.61
CA TRP A 61 0.53 17.60 10.76
C TRP A 61 -0.01 17.75 9.35
N TYR A 62 -0.63 16.72 8.80
CA TYR A 62 -1.19 16.73 7.45
C TYR A 62 -2.60 16.18 7.47
N GLY A 63 -3.49 16.84 6.74
CA GLY A 63 -4.85 16.42 6.55
C GLY A 63 -5.00 15.44 5.39
N MET A 64 -6.18 14.82 5.29
CA MET A 64 -6.55 14.05 4.10
C MET A 64 -6.68 15.00 2.89
N PRO A 65 -6.03 14.69 1.75
CA PRO A 65 -6.26 15.41 0.50
C PRO A 65 -7.73 15.41 0.10
N ASN A 66 -8.28 16.60 -0.16
CA ASN A 66 -9.64 16.72 -0.70
C ASN A 66 -9.64 16.42 -2.20
N THR A 67 -9.62 15.14 -2.55
CA THR A 67 -9.60 14.68 -3.95
C THR A 67 -11.01 14.53 -4.55
N GLY A 68 -12.07 14.81 -3.79
CA GLY A 68 -13.45 14.50 -4.18
C GLY A 68 -13.77 13.00 -4.26
N ILE A 69 -12.74 12.13 -4.18
CA ILE A 69 -12.88 10.69 -4.08
C ILE A 69 -13.20 10.37 -2.61
N LYS A 70 -14.35 9.73 -2.36
CA LYS A 70 -14.68 9.23 -1.03
C LYS A 70 -13.67 8.13 -0.67
N PHE A 71 -12.78 8.42 0.26
CA PHE A 71 -11.82 7.45 0.79
C PHE A 71 -12.58 6.41 1.62
N ASP A 72 -12.81 5.24 1.03
CA ASP A 72 -13.21 4.05 1.79
C ASP A 72 -11.98 3.50 2.51
N THR A 73 -11.88 3.79 3.80
CA THR A 73 -10.80 3.33 4.67
C THR A 73 -10.68 1.81 4.72
N LYS A 74 -11.75 1.05 4.42
CA LYS A 74 -11.66 -0.42 4.32
C LYS A 74 -10.86 -0.87 3.10
N ASN A 75 -10.95 -0.18 1.97
CA ASN A 75 -10.30 -0.60 0.72
C ASN A 75 -8.83 -0.16 0.64
N MET A 76 -8.39 0.83 1.42
CA MET A 76 -6.99 1.27 1.39
C MET A 76 -6.00 0.29 2.03
N VAL A 77 -6.42 -0.43 3.07
CA VAL A 77 -5.60 -1.51 3.65
C VAL A 77 -5.34 -2.59 2.58
N TYR A 78 -6.32 -2.86 1.72
CA TYR A 78 -6.16 -3.80 0.60
C TYR A 78 -5.38 -3.21 -0.59
N ALA A 79 -5.50 -1.91 -0.88
CA ALA A 79 -4.79 -1.30 -2.02
C ALA A 79 -3.27 -1.14 -1.81
N ILE A 80 -2.83 -1.02 -0.56
CA ILE A 80 -1.39 -1.05 -0.20
C ILE A 80 -0.84 -2.47 -0.37
N ASP A 81 -1.68 -3.48 -0.15
CA ASP A 81 -1.36 -4.90 -0.32
C ASP A 81 -1.20 -5.27 -1.81
N GLU A 82 -2.06 -4.73 -2.67
CA GLU A 82 -2.10 -5.07 -4.11
C GLU A 82 -0.83 -4.63 -4.90
N ARG A 83 -0.03 -3.68 -4.37
CA ARG A 83 1.29 -3.32 -4.93
C ARG A 83 2.44 -4.19 -4.40
N ARG A 84 2.27 -4.89 -3.29
CA ARG A 84 3.22 -5.92 -2.81
C ARG A 84 2.82 -7.24 -3.43
N GLY A 85 3.33 -7.50 -4.64
CA GLY A 85 3.07 -8.74 -5.35
C GLY A 85 3.20 -9.98 -4.45
N ASN A 86 2.10 -10.73 -4.35
CA ASN A 86 2.02 -12.17 -4.15
C ASN A 86 3.17 -12.76 -3.32
N THR A 87 3.22 -12.38 -2.04
CA THR A 87 4.22 -12.91 -1.12
C THR A 87 3.80 -14.30 -0.63
N VAL A 88 4.78 -15.10 -0.19
CA VAL A 88 4.55 -16.41 0.45
C VAL A 88 3.60 -16.29 1.66
N PHE A 89 3.58 -15.11 2.30
CA PHE A 89 2.70 -14.82 3.42
C PHE A 89 1.22 -14.78 3.01
N ASP A 90 0.89 -14.19 1.85
CA ASP A 90 -0.48 -14.10 1.34
C ASP A 90 -1.00 -15.47 0.88
N TRP A 91 -0.12 -16.28 0.30
CA TRP A 91 -0.42 -17.69 0.05
C TRP A 91 -0.70 -18.42 1.38
N LEU A 92 0.16 -18.28 2.39
CA LEU A 92 0.01 -18.93 3.69
C LEU A 92 -1.30 -18.59 4.38
N VAL A 93 -1.67 -17.31 4.43
CA VAL A 93 -2.90 -16.85 5.09
C VAL A 93 -4.15 -17.40 4.39
N ASN A 94 -4.18 -17.35 3.06
CA ASN A 94 -5.33 -17.85 2.29
C ASN A 94 -5.44 -19.38 2.24
N ASN A 95 -4.33 -20.08 2.50
CA ASN A 95 -4.25 -21.55 2.46
C ASN A 95 -4.22 -22.19 3.87
N ALA A 96 -4.25 -21.39 4.94
CA ALA A 96 -4.09 -21.85 6.32
C ALA A 96 -5.09 -22.94 6.73
N SER A 97 -6.35 -22.84 6.31
CA SER A 97 -7.39 -23.79 6.70
C SER A 97 -7.10 -25.21 6.21
N TRP A 98 -6.78 -25.41 4.92
CA TRP A 98 -6.53 -26.77 4.40
C TRP A 98 -5.18 -27.34 4.87
N ILE A 99 -4.18 -26.49 5.15
CA ILE A 99 -2.89 -26.91 5.71
C ILE A 99 -3.10 -27.51 7.10
N LEU A 100 -3.91 -26.86 7.94
CA LEU A 100 -4.24 -27.37 9.27
C LEU A 100 -5.00 -28.70 9.19
N TYR A 101 -5.96 -28.84 8.26
CA TYR A 101 -6.64 -30.11 8.02
C TYR A 101 -5.70 -31.21 7.53
N ALA A 102 -4.75 -30.89 6.64
CA ALA A 102 -3.79 -31.84 6.12
C ALA A 102 -2.83 -32.34 7.21
N ILE A 103 -2.31 -31.45 8.06
CA ILE A 103 -1.46 -31.82 9.19
C ILE A 103 -2.23 -32.70 10.18
N ALA A 104 -3.46 -32.33 10.52
CA ALA A 104 -4.31 -33.12 11.41
C ALA A 104 -4.64 -34.51 10.85
N ALA A 105 -4.85 -34.63 9.54
CA ALA A 105 -5.09 -35.91 8.88
C ALA A 105 -3.85 -36.82 8.91
N VAL A 106 -2.66 -36.26 8.65
CA VAL A 106 -1.40 -37.01 8.69
C VAL A 106 -1.07 -37.50 10.10
N THR A 107 -1.27 -36.66 11.12
CA THR A 107 -1.04 -37.07 12.52
C THR A 107 -2.04 -38.12 12.99
N ALA A 108 -3.30 -38.04 12.57
CA ALA A 108 -4.31 -39.06 12.86
C ALA A 108 -3.97 -40.41 12.23
N LEU A 109 -3.53 -40.42 10.97
CA LEU A 109 -3.11 -41.64 10.26
C LEU A 109 -1.86 -42.27 10.87
N ALA A 110 -0.86 -41.45 11.23
CA ALA A 110 0.35 -41.92 11.90
C ALA A 110 0.03 -42.52 13.28
N GLY A 111 -0.83 -41.88 14.06
CA GLY A 111 -1.31 -42.38 15.35
C GLY A 111 -2.04 -43.72 15.21
N ALA A 112 -2.94 -43.84 14.23
CA ALA A 112 -3.66 -45.08 13.97
C ALA A 112 -2.72 -46.23 13.54
N ALA A 113 -1.73 -45.94 12.69
CA ALA A 113 -0.73 -46.94 12.28
C ALA A 113 0.10 -47.42 13.47
N LEU A 114 0.48 -46.52 14.38
CA LEU A 114 1.29 -46.85 15.56
C LEU A 114 0.50 -47.70 16.56
N VAL A 115 -0.78 -47.38 16.79
CA VAL A 115 -1.70 -48.20 17.60
C VAL A 115 -1.90 -49.59 16.97
N PHE A 116 -2.05 -49.67 15.65
CA PHE A 116 -2.21 -50.94 14.95
C PHE A 116 -0.96 -51.82 15.04
N ILE A 117 0.24 -51.24 14.93
CA ILE A 117 1.51 -51.95 15.12
C ILE A 117 1.64 -52.45 16.57
N LEU A 118 1.29 -51.62 17.56
CA LEU A 118 1.33 -52.02 18.97
C LEU A 118 0.35 -53.15 19.29
N LEU A 119 -0.88 -53.11 18.75
CA LEU A 119 -1.88 -54.17 18.94
C LEU A 119 -1.46 -55.50 18.29
N LYS A 120 -0.79 -55.47 17.14
CA LYS A 120 -0.27 -56.67 16.49
C LYS A 120 0.89 -57.34 17.22
N ASN A 121 1.57 -56.63 18.12
CA ASN A 121 2.75 -57.12 18.84
C ASN A 121 2.42 -57.67 20.25
N ILE A 122 1.13 -57.70 20.62
CA ILE A 122 0.61 -58.16 21.93
C ILE A 122 0.01 -59.59 21.83
N HIS A 123 -0.03 -60.19 20.64
CA HIS A 123 -0.37 -61.59 20.40
C HIS A 123 0.84 -62.37 19.88
#